data_AF-A0A484IBJ6-F1
#
_entry.id   AF-A0A484IBJ6-F1
#
_cell.length_a   1.000
_cell.length_b   1.000
_cell.length_c   1.000
_cell.angle_alpha   90.00
_cell.angle_beta   90.00
_cell.angle_gamma   90.00
#
_symmetry.space_group_name_H-M   'P 1'
#
loop_
_entity.id
_entity.type
_entity.pdbx_description
1 polymer ?
#
loop_
_entity_poly.entity_id
_entity_poly.type
_entity_poly.pdbx_seq_one_letter_code
_entity_poly.pdbx_strand_id
1 'polypeptide(L)'
;MKRFHFMLVGVLIATSMLVTAPSLQMSYAHQRALFNINGQDYLFVVGSLNEPISVDDKTGVELRAMYPDPSNPIDSRANGTKPVTGLEESLKVEISAGDKNMTLNLEPAFGELGSYESEPFYPTIATTYNYRIFGDINGTAFDVTFSCNPAGGEAAQSDNSTVQISEGVERKALLGGFGCPEERIGFPEPYISQYEVSQALNRTSN
;
A
#
# COMPACT_ATOMS: atom_id res chain seq x y z
N MET A 1 -72.31 35.11 16.96
CA MET A 1 -71.53 34.54 18.08
C MET A 1 -70.91 33.22 17.63
N LYS A 2 -69.66 32.99 18.04
CA LYS A 2 -68.80 31.80 17.88
C LYS A 2 -68.18 31.57 16.49
N ARG A 3 -66.91 31.98 16.42
CA ARG A 3 -65.88 31.62 15.44
C ARG A 3 -65.47 30.17 15.65
N PHE A 4 -65.25 29.43 14.57
CA PHE A 4 -64.31 28.30 14.57
C PHE A 4 -63.47 28.38 13.29
N HIS A 5 -62.17 28.57 13.48
CA HIS A 5 -61.14 28.46 12.46
C HIS A 5 -61.04 26.99 12.03
N PHE A 6 -60.95 26.74 10.73
CA PHE A 6 -60.29 25.55 10.22
C PHE A 6 -59.23 25.92 9.20
N MET A 7 -58.03 25.46 9.54
CA MET A 7 -56.71 25.79 9.02
C MET A 7 -56.51 25.21 7.63
N LEU A 8 -55.88 26.00 6.76
CA LEU A 8 -55.28 25.57 5.50
C LEU A 8 -54.07 24.66 5.79
N VAL A 9 -54.05 23.43 5.27
CA VAL A 9 -52.82 22.65 5.10
C VAL A 9 -52.90 21.92 3.77
N GLY A 10 -52.45 22.58 2.70
CA GLY A 10 -52.13 21.95 1.43
C GLY A 10 -50.68 21.48 1.47
N VAL A 11 -50.48 20.17 1.34
CA VAL A 11 -49.20 19.48 1.41
C VAL A 11 -48.30 19.91 0.23
N LEU A 12 -47.18 20.57 0.54
CA LEU A 12 -46.05 20.74 -0.37
C LEU A 12 -45.18 19.48 -0.29
N ILE A 13 -45.22 18.65 -1.33
CA ILE A 13 -44.31 17.52 -1.51
C ILE A 13 -42.95 18.11 -1.93
N ALA A 14 -42.07 18.34 -0.96
CA ALA A 14 -40.68 18.72 -1.21
C ALA A 14 -39.85 17.45 -1.44
N THR A 15 -39.56 17.17 -2.71
CA THR A 15 -38.67 16.12 -3.18
C THR A 15 -37.24 16.43 -2.72
N SER A 16 -36.84 15.89 -1.57
CA SER A 16 -35.44 15.87 -1.14
C SER A 16 -34.75 14.67 -1.83
N MET A 17 -34.27 14.89 -3.05
CA MET A 17 -33.26 14.02 -3.65
C MET A 17 -31.95 14.28 -2.90
N LEU A 18 -31.57 13.37 -2.01
CA LEU A 18 -30.21 13.30 -1.48
C LEU A 18 -29.24 13.18 -2.67
N VAL A 19 -28.44 14.21 -2.87
CA VAL A 19 -27.25 14.14 -3.72
C VAL A 19 -26.24 13.30 -2.93
N THR A 20 -26.30 11.97 -3.07
CA THR A 20 -25.17 11.12 -2.72
C THR A 20 -24.10 11.41 -3.76
N ALA A 21 -23.16 12.31 -3.42
CA ALA A 21 -21.93 12.42 -4.18
C ALA A 21 -21.31 11.01 -4.22
N PRO A 22 -20.95 10.47 -5.39
CA PRO A 22 -20.18 9.25 -5.44
C PRO A 22 -18.84 9.58 -4.78
N SER A 23 -18.67 9.15 -3.53
CA SER A 23 -17.36 8.97 -2.95
C SER A 23 -16.67 7.96 -3.86
N LEU A 24 -15.79 8.44 -4.73
CA LEU A 24 -14.87 7.60 -5.47
C LEU A 24 -14.02 6.89 -4.42
N GLN A 25 -14.47 5.73 -3.96
CA GLN A 25 -13.64 4.79 -3.21
C GLN A 25 -12.59 4.30 -4.20
N MET A 26 -11.50 5.05 -4.29
CA MET A 26 -10.28 4.57 -4.91
C MET A 26 -9.79 3.45 -4.01
N SER A 27 -10.03 2.20 -4.43
CA SER A 27 -9.45 1.04 -3.76
C SER A 27 -7.94 1.10 -3.96
N TYR A 28 -7.22 1.54 -2.93
CA TYR A 28 -5.77 1.51 -2.93
C TYR A 28 -5.36 0.13 -2.45
N ALA A 29 -4.86 -0.70 -3.35
CA ALA A 29 -4.19 -1.94 -3.01
C ALA A 29 -2.70 -1.70 -2.67
N HIS A 30 -2.17 -0.56 -3.11
CA HIS A 30 -0.78 -0.12 -2.93
C HIS A 30 -0.69 1.20 -2.16
N GLN A 31 0.42 1.38 -1.46
CA GLN A 31 0.82 2.65 -0.90
C GLN A 31 1.56 3.49 -1.94
N ARG A 32 1.19 4.76 -2.08
CA ARG A 32 1.84 5.72 -2.96
C ARG A 32 2.56 6.77 -2.14
N ALA A 33 3.80 7.08 -2.50
CA ALA A 33 4.56 8.14 -1.89
C ALA A 33 5.21 9.01 -2.96
N LEU A 34 4.94 10.31 -2.90
CA LEU A 34 5.61 11.31 -3.73
C LEU A 34 6.83 11.81 -2.97
N PHE A 35 8.02 11.62 -3.52
CA PHE A 35 9.28 12.11 -2.99
C PHE A 35 9.85 13.21 -3.87
N ASN A 36 10.55 14.16 -3.26
CA ASN A 36 11.58 14.95 -3.92
C ASN A 36 12.93 14.37 -3.48
N ILE A 37 13.75 13.95 -4.45
CA ILE A 37 15.08 13.39 -4.23
C ILE A 37 16.05 14.28 -5.00
N ASN A 38 16.80 15.11 -4.26
CA ASN A 38 17.78 16.06 -4.78
C ASN A 38 17.23 16.95 -5.91
N GLY A 39 16.03 17.50 -5.72
CA GLY A 39 15.39 18.40 -6.69
C GLY A 39 14.59 17.70 -7.79
N GLN A 40 14.61 16.37 -7.88
CA GLN A 40 13.79 15.59 -8.82
C GLN A 40 12.63 14.91 -8.09
N ASP A 41 11.42 15.07 -8.61
CA ASP A 41 10.25 14.37 -8.05
C ASP A 41 10.17 12.93 -8.57
N TYR A 42 9.83 12.00 -7.67
CA TYR A 42 9.61 10.57 -7.89
C TYR A 42 8.30 10.16 -7.23
N LEU A 43 7.46 9.43 -7.94
CA LEU A 43 6.29 8.75 -7.37
C LEU A 43 6.61 7.26 -7.23
N PHE A 44 6.63 6.78 -5.99
CA PHE A 44 6.77 5.36 -5.68
C PHE A 44 5.43 4.77 -5.33
N VAL A 45 5.15 3.59 -5.86
CA VAL A 45 3.99 2.78 -5.54
C VAL A 45 4.50 1.45 -5.00
N VAL A 46 4.16 1.14 -3.75
CA VAL A 46 4.69 0.00 -3.00
C VAL A 46 3.53 -0.89 -2.57
N GLY A 47 3.68 -2.19 -2.77
CA GLY A 47 2.71 -3.19 -2.33
C GLY A 47 3.28 -4.59 -2.41
N SER A 48 2.41 -5.57 -2.59
CA SER A 48 2.80 -6.98 -2.68
C SER A 48 2.37 -7.60 -4.00
N LEU A 49 3.14 -8.59 -4.50
CA LEU A 49 2.89 -9.19 -5.82
C LEU A 49 1.51 -9.85 -5.97
N ASN A 50 0.86 -10.20 -4.86
CA ASN A 50 -0.47 -10.78 -4.83
C ASN A 50 -1.22 -10.25 -3.61
N GLU A 51 -2.46 -9.82 -3.83
CA GLU A 51 -3.27 -9.16 -2.81
C GLU A 51 -4.71 -9.72 -2.85
N PRO A 52 -5.29 -10.13 -1.70
CA PRO A 52 -4.69 -10.12 -0.37
C PRO A 52 -3.56 -11.14 -0.23
N ILE A 53 -2.59 -10.86 0.63
CA ILE A 53 -1.54 -11.80 0.99
C ILE A 53 -2.09 -12.74 2.06
N SER A 54 -1.91 -14.04 1.90
CA SER A 54 -2.21 -15.01 2.95
C SER A 54 -0.93 -15.67 3.48
N VAL A 55 -0.98 -16.16 4.72
CA VAL A 55 0.08 -17.01 5.25
C VAL A 55 0.33 -18.22 4.35
N ASP A 56 1.60 -18.58 4.22
CA ASP A 56 2.19 -19.63 3.39
C ASP A 56 1.95 -19.52 1.87
N ASP A 57 1.37 -18.42 1.40
CA ASP A 57 1.35 -18.12 -0.04
C ASP A 57 2.66 -17.49 -0.50
N LYS A 58 3.08 -17.88 -1.71
CA LYS A 58 4.19 -17.25 -2.40
C LYS A 58 3.80 -15.80 -2.70
N THR A 59 4.64 -14.87 -2.28
CA THR A 59 4.50 -13.44 -2.57
C THR A 59 5.87 -12.78 -2.77
N GLY A 60 5.89 -11.47 -2.87
CA GLY A 60 7.08 -10.63 -2.98
C GLY A 60 6.72 -9.16 -2.74
N VAL A 61 7.72 -8.31 -2.61
CA VAL A 61 7.53 -6.85 -2.60
C VAL A 61 7.41 -6.37 -4.04
N GLU A 62 6.42 -5.53 -4.30
CA GLU A 62 6.28 -4.79 -5.55
C GLU A 62 6.68 -3.32 -5.32
N LEU A 63 7.56 -2.80 -6.17
CA LEU A 63 7.89 -1.38 -6.25
C LEU A 63 7.70 -0.91 -7.69
N ARG A 64 6.83 0.07 -7.90
CA ARG A 64 6.80 0.86 -9.14
C ARG A 64 7.39 2.24 -8.88
N ALA A 65 8.34 2.63 -9.71
CA ALA A 65 8.99 3.92 -9.67
C ALA A 65 8.73 4.70 -10.97
N MET A 66 8.23 5.93 -10.83
CA MET A 66 7.91 6.78 -11.97
C MET A 66 8.24 8.24 -11.69
N TYR A 67 8.64 8.96 -12.74
CA TYR A 67 8.56 10.41 -12.75
C TYR A 67 7.07 10.79 -12.82
N PRO A 68 6.57 11.61 -11.88
CA PRO A 68 5.16 11.95 -11.81
C PRO A 68 4.75 12.93 -12.93
N ASP A 69 3.46 12.91 -13.29
CA ASP A 69 2.86 13.99 -14.09
C ASP A 69 2.81 15.27 -13.24
N PRO A 70 3.45 16.39 -13.66
CA PRO A 70 3.46 17.62 -12.87
C PRO A 70 2.07 18.20 -12.58
N SER A 71 1.08 17.91 -13.43
CA SER A 71 -0.30 18.39 -13.27
C SER A 71 -1.11 17.55 -12.28
N ASN A 72 -0.71 16.30 -12.04
CA ASN A 72 -1.34 15.39 -11.08
C ASN A 72 -0.30 14.41 -10.49
N PRO A 73 0.58 14.89 -9.60
CA PRO A 73 1.81 14.16 -9.27
C PRO A 73 1.62 12.95 -8.36
N ILE A 74 0.41 12.74 -7.84
CA ILE A 74 0.05 11.61 -6.97
C ILE A 74 -0.77 10.54 -7.70
N ASP A 75 -1.14 10.79 -8.96
CA ASP A 75 -1.83 9.81 -9.78
C ASP A 75 -0.85 9.02 -10.63
N SER A 76 -0.58 7.78 -10.21
CA SER A 76 0.29 6.85 -10.91
C SER A 76 -0.25 6.40 -12.27
N ARG A 77 -1.49 6.79 -12.63
CA ARG A 77 -2.12 6.51 -13.92
C ARG A 77 -2.24 7.76 -14.81
N ALA A 78 -1.71 8.90 -14.36
CA ALA A 78 -1.73 10.11 -15.17
C ALA A 78 -0.89 9.94 -16.45
N ASN A 79 -1.37 10.50 -17.57
CA ASN A 79 -0.76 10.32 -18.88
C ASN A 79 0.68 10.87 -18.96
N GLY A 80 1.04 11.87 -18.14
CA GLY A 80 2.39 12.44 -18.09
C GLY A 80 3.41 11.63 -17.28
N THR A 81 3.00 10.52 -16.65
CA THR A 81 3.92 9.67 -15.89
C THR A 81 4.91 8.96 -16.81
N LYS A 82 6.16 8.81 -16.34
CA LYS A 82 7.22 8.11 -17.09
C LYS A 82 7.93 7.11 -16.17
N PRO A 83 8.24 5.89 -16.62
CA PRO A 83 8.92 4.90 -15.78
C PRO A 83 10.34 5.34 -15.43
N VAL A 84 10.78 5.00 -14.22
CA VAL A 84 12.18 5.14 -13.78
C VAL A 84 12.80 3.75 -13.82
N THR A 85 13.81 3.56 -14.66
CA THR A 85 14.51 2.28 -14.86
C THR A 85 15.91 2.30 -14.24
N GLY A 86 16.54 1.14 -14.02
CA GLY A 86 17.89 1.02 -13.47
C GLY A 86 18.01 1.02 -11.93
N LEU A 87 16.90 1.16 -11.20
CA LEU A 87 16.91 1.14 -9.73
C LEU A 87 17.22 -0.23 -9.12
N GLU A 88 17.07 -1.31 -9.88
CA GLU A 88 17.44 -2.68 -9.47
C GLU A 88 18.93 -2.80 -9.09
N GLU A 89 19.79 -1.98 -9.70
CA GLU A 89 21.23 -1.98 -9.43
C GLU A 89 21.59 -1.18 -8.17
N SER A 90 20.71 -0.27 -7.75
CA SER A 90 21.01 0.74 -6.72
C SER A 90 20.16 0.64 -5.47
N LEU A 91 18.99 0.00 -5.55
CA LEU A 91 18.06 -0.20 -4.45
C LEU A 91 17.94 -1.67 -4.06
N LYS A 92 17.72 -1.89 -2.77
CA LYS A 92 17.36 -3.18 -2.18
C LYS A 92 16.12 -3.03 -1.33
N VAL A 93 15.53 -4.17 -0.97
CA VAL A 93 14.43 -4.21 -0.01
C VAL A 93 14.78 -5.09 1.17
N GLU A 94 14.55 -4.58 2.38
CA GLU A 94 14.52 -5.35 3.60
C GLU A 94 13.07 -5.55 4.02
N ILE A 95 12.69 -6.81 4.22
CA ILE A 95 11.40 -7.20 4.78
C ILE A 95 11.62 -7.48 6.26
N SER A 96 10.79 -6.91 7.13
CA SER A 96 10.84 -7.18 8.57
C SER A 96 9.46 -7.50 9.14
N ALA A 97 9.43 -8.43 10.10
CA ALA A 97 8.27 -8.81 10.88
C ALA A 97 8.71 -9.20 12.30
N GLY A 98 8.25 -8.45 13.31
CA GLY A 98 8.73 -8.63 14.69
C GLY A 98 10.24 -8.38 14.82
N ASP A 99 10.96 -9.35 15.38
CA ASP A 99 12.42 -9.32 15.55
C ASP A 99 13.19 -9.94 14.36
N LYS A 100 12.49 -10.34 13.30
CA LYS A 100 13.07 -11.00 12.12
C LYS A 100 13.11 -10.04 10.93
N ASN A 101 14.18 -10.14 10.15
CA ASN A 101 14.31 -9.46 8.88
C ASN A 101 15.03 -10.32 7.84
N MET A 102 14.87 -9.95 6.58
CA MET A 102 15.66 -10.47 5.47
C MET A 102 15.81 -9.38 4.41
N THR A 103 17.00 -9.29 3.80
CA THR A 103 17.27 -8.38 2.69
C THR A 103 17.23 -9.16 1.38
N LEU A 104 16.49 -8.64 0.41
CA LEU A 104 16.35 -9.19 -0.92
C LEU A 104 16.80 -8.17 -1.97
N ASN A 105 17.26 -8.67 -3.11
CA ASN A 105 17.47 -7.83 -4.29
C ASN A 105 16.12 -7.51 -4.95
N LEU A 106 16.10 -6.42 -5.71
CA LEU A 106 15.00 -6.07 -6.60
C LEU A 106 15.39 -6.47 -8.03
N GLU A 107 14.44 -7.00 -8.77
CA GLU A 107 14.58 -7.37 -10.17
C GLU A 107 13.53 -6.63 -11.01
N PRO A 108 13.82 -6.22 -12.25
CA PRO A 108 12.81 -5.64 -13.12
C PRO A 108 11.66 -6.61 -13.38
N ALA A 109 10.42 -6.15 -13.21
CA ALA A 109 9.24 -6.94 -13.53
C ALA A 109 9.15 -7.17 -15.05
N PHE A 110 8.79 -8.40 -15.45
CA PHE A 110 8.82 -8.78 -16.86
C PHE A 110 7.80 -7.98 -17.68
N GLY A 111 8.28 -7.21 -18.66
CA GLY A 111 7.43 -6.44 -19.57
C GLY A 111 6.87 -5.14 -18.98
N GLU A 112 7.21 -4.80 -17.74
CA GLU A 112 6.71 -3.61 -17.05
C GLU A 112 7.85 -2.66 -16.69
N LEU A 113 8.09 -1.66 -17.55
CA LEU A 113 9.14 -0.68 -17.31
C LEU A 113 8.87 0.13 -16.03
N GLY A 114 9.91 0.29 -15.21
CA GLY A 114 9.84 0.99 -13.93
C GLY A 114 9.06 0.24 -12.85
N SER A 115 8.78 -1.03 -13.07
CA SER A 115 8.25 -1.95 -12.07
C SER A 115 9.33 -2.93 -11.65
N TYR A 116 9.37 -3.23 -10.36
CA TYR A 116 10.40 -4.00 -9.68
C TYR A 116 9.76 -4.96 -8.69
N GLU A 117 10.32 -6.16 -8.62
CA GLU A 117 9.86 -7.22 -7.73
C GLU A 117 11.03 -7.72 -6.88
N SER A 118 10.78 -8.02 -5.61
CA SER A 118 11.77 -8.74 -4.82
C SER A 118 11.86 -10.21 -5.23
N GLU A 119 12.92 -10.89 -4.79
CA GLU A 119 12.88 -12.35 -4.72
C GLU A 119 11.61 -12.82 -3.96
N PRO A 120 10.99 -13.95 -4.34
CA PRO A 120 9.78 -14.39 -3.69
C PRO A 120 10.01 -14.86 -2.25
N PHE A 121 9.03 -14.62 -1.38
CA PHE A 121 9.01 -15.13 -0.02
C PHE A 121 7.63 -15.67 0.36
N TYR A 122 7.55 -16.32 1.52
CA TYR A 122 6.34 -16.92 2.06
C TYR A 122 6.13 -16.39 3.47
N PRO A 123 5.10 -15.54 3.72
CA PRO A 123 4.79 -15.08 5.07
C PRO A 123 4.34 -16.28 5.90
N THR A 124 5.01 -16.55 7.01
CA THR A 124 4.71 -17.74 7.83
C THR A 124 3.76 -17.44 8.99
N ILE A 125 3.50 -16.16 9.26
CA ILE A 125 2.62 -15.68 10.34
C ILE A 125 1.83 -14.46 9.87
N ALA A 126 0.56 -14.35 10.27
CA ALA A 126 -0.25 -13.16 10.03
C ALA A 126 0.13 -12.06 11.03
N THR A 127 0.99 -11.13 10.61
CA THR A 127 1.45 -10.02 11.45
C THR A 127 1.73 -8.78 10.59
N THR A 128 2.16 -7.68 11.22
CA THR A 128 2.64 -6.51 10.49
C THR A 128 4.01 -6.77 9.89
N TYR A 129 4.10 -6.59 8.58
CA TYR A 129 5.32 -6.57 7.80
C TYR A 129 5.70 -5.14 7.44
N ASN A 130 6.99 -4.84 7.45
CA ASN A 130 7.53 -3.60 6.90
C ASN A 130 8.43 -3.90 5.73
N TYR A 131 8.31 -3.08 4.68
CA TYR A 131 9.18 -3.06 3.51
C TYR A 131 10.04 -1.81 3.58
N ARG A 132 11.31 -1.99 3.91
CA ARG A 132 12.31 -0.93 3.89
C ARG A 132 13.02 -0.96 2.55
N ILE A 133 12.82 0.08 1.76
CA ILE A 133 13.46 0.27 0.46
C ILE A 133 14.62 1.22 0.69
N PHE A 134 15.84 0.76 0.39
CA PHE A 134 17.05 1.51 0.70
C PHE A 134 18.14 1.34 -0.35
N GLY A 135 19.04 2.32 -0.43
CA GLY A 135 20.13 2.33 -1.39
C GLY A 135 20.51 3.76 -1.80
N ASP A 136 20.84 3.92 -3.08
CA ASP A 136 21.21 5.20 -3.66
C ASP A 136 20.35 5.50 -4.90
N ILE A 137 19.94 6.76 -5.06
CA ILE A 137 19.25 7.25 -6.26
C ILE A 137 20.00 8.50 -6.72
N ASN A 138 20.74 8.36 -7.84
CA ASN A 138 21.51 9.45 -8.44
C ASN A 138 22.48 10.15 -7.46
N GLY A 139 23.18 9.38 -6.61
CA GLY A 139 24.12 9.89 -5.61
C GLY A 139 23.47 10.40 -4.33
N THR A 140 22.16 10.19 -4.17
CA THR A 140 21.42 10.56 -2.96
C THR A 140 21.00 9.31 -2.21
N ALA A 141 21.43 9.20 -0.94
CA ALA A 141 21.05 8.08 -0.09
C ALA A 141 19.53 8.06 0.15
N PHE A 142 18.90 6.95 -0.18
CA PHE A 142 17.48 6.71 0.02
C PHE A 142 17.28 5.58 1.03
N ASP A 143 16.44 5.80 2.03
CA ASP A 143 16.13 4.80 3.06
C ASP A 143 14.75 5.10 3.64
N VAL A 144 13.73 4.37 3.18
CA VAL A 144 12.35 4.59 3.58
C VAL A 144 11.67 3.27 3.88
N THR A 145 10.94 3.25 5.00
CA THR A 145 10.14 2.10 5.42
C THR A 145 8.65 2.32 5.17
N PHE A 146 8.01 1.34 4.56
CA PHE A 146 6.57 1.26 4.34
C PHE A 146 6.01 0.11 5.19
N SER A 147 4.93 0.35 5.92
CA SER A 147 4.31 -0.65 6.78
C SER A 147 2.98 -1.08 6.18
N CYS A 148 2.73 -2.39 6.13
CA CYS A 148 1.42 -2.88 5.71
C CYS A 148 0.33 -2.44 6.71
N ASN A 149 -0.91 -2.38 6.23
CA ASN A 149 -2.08 -2.04 7.02
C ASN A 149 -2.93 -3.29 7.28
N PRO A 150 -3.15 -3.70 8.55
CA PRO A 150 -4.03 -4.82 8.88
C PRO A 150 -5.49 -4.62 8.46
N ALA A 151 -5.95 -3.36 8.30
CA ALA A 151 -7.30 -3.05 7.82
C ALA A 151 -7.40 -3.00 6.28
N GLY A 152 -6.33 -3.37 5.57
CA GLY A 152 -6.22 -3.22 4.13
C GLY A 152 -5.86 -1.79 3.68
N GLY A 153 -5.62 -1.64 2.38
CA GLY A 153 -5.04 -0.42 1.83
C GLY A 153 -5.95 0.82 1.77
N GLU A 154 -7.28 0.64 1.78
CA GLU A 154 -8.26 1.74 1.74
C GLU A 154 -8.35 2.53 3.05
N ALA A 155 -8.03 1.89 4.18
CA ALA A 155 -8.12 2.51 5.49
C ALA A 155 -6.88 3.36 5.85
N ALA A 156 -5.85 3.37 5.00
CA ALA A 156 -4.63 4.11 5.26
C ALA A 156 -4.87 5.62 5.17
N GLN A 157 -4.48 6.34 6.22
CA GLN A 157 -4.60 7.79 6.27
C GLN A 157 -3.68 8.43 5.22
N SER A 158 -4.23 9.31 4.40
CA SER A 158 -3.44 10.12 3.48
C SER A 158 -2.78 11.29 4.20
N ASP A 159 -1.57 11.64 3.77
CA ASP A 159 -0.79 12.76 4.28
C ASP A 159 -0.22 13.55 3.09
N ASN A 160 -0.59 14.82 2.99
CA ASN A 160 -0.11 15.74 1.95
C ASN A 160 0.89 16.77 2.49
N SER A 161 1.44 16.53 3.68
CA SER A 161 2.48 17.38 4.25
C SER A 161 3.86 17.02 3.67
N THR A 162 4.70 18.05 3.51
CA THR A 162 6.11 17.84 3.23
C THR A 162 6.84 17.45 4.51
N VAL A 163 7.45 16.27 4.50
CA VAL A 163 8.22 15.71 5.61
C VAL A 163 9.65 15.48 5.15
N GLN A 164 10.61 16.06 5.86
CA GLN A 164 12.02 15.78 5.65
C GLN A 164 12.37 14.39 6.17
N ILE A 165 12.90 13.54 5.29
CA ILE A 165 13.26 12.15 5.61
C ILE A 165 14.74 12.06 5.94
N SER A 166 15.58 12.59 5.04
CA SER A 166 17.03 12.62 5.16
C SER A 166 17.60 13.77 4.33
N GLU A 167 18.92 13.95 4.34
CA GLU A 167 19.57 14.92 3.47
C GLU A 167 19.26 14.64 1.99
N GLY A 168 18.64 15.62 1.32
CA GLY A 168 18.26 15.49 -0.09
C GLY A 168 17.02 14.65 -0.36
N VAL A 169 16.29 14.15 0.65
CA VAL A 169 15.06 13.37 0.47
C VAL A 169 13.91 13.96 1.29
N GLU A 170 12.89 14.44 0.59
CA GLU A 170 11.64 14.91 1.19
C GLU A 170 10.47 14.06 0.70
N ARG A 171 9.56 13.67 1.59
CA ARG A 171 8.26 13.12 1.19
C ARG A 171 7.26 14.26 1.09
N LYS A 172 6.62 14.44 -0.06
CA LYS A 172 5.62 15.49 -0.31
C LYS A 172 4.18 15.00 -0.19
N ALA A 173 3.96 13.70 -0.38
CA ALA A 173 2.65 13.09 -0.16
C ALA A 173 2.77 11.59 0.14
N LEU A 174 1.78 11.05 0.83
CA LEU A 174 1.59 9.64 1.13
C LEU A 174 0.10 9.31 1.03
N LEU A 175 -0.28 8.34 0.21
CA LEU A 175 -1.67 7.96 0.02
C LEU A 175 -1.81 6.44 -0.10
N GLY A 176 -2.95 5.91 0.32
CA GLY A 176 -3.22 4.49 0.28
C GLY A 176 -2.30 3.67 1.20
N GLY A 177 -2.41 2.36 1.07
CA GLY A 177 -1.69 1.37 1.86
C GLY A 177 -1.74 0.03 1.14
N PHE A 178 -0.98 -0.95 1.62
CA PHE A 178 -1.06 -2.34 1.17
C PHE A 178 -1.41 -3.24 2.36
N GLY A 179 -2.06 -4.37 2.10
CA GLY A 179 -2.54 -5.27 3.14
C GLY A 179 -1.42 -6.04 3.84
N CYS A 180 -1.58 -6.32 5.13
CA CYS A 180 -0.72 -7.29 5.81
C CYS A 180 -1.10 -8.73 5.44
N PRO A 181 -0.20 -9.71 5.59
CA PRO A 181 -0.56 -11.12 5.48
C PRO A 181 -1.69 -11.50 6.44
N GLU A 182 -2.70 -12.17 5.89
CA GLU A 182 -3.87 -12.64 6.62
C GLU A 182 -3.82 -14.15 6.85
N GLU A 183 -4.54 -14.60 7.87
CA GLU A 183 -4.78 -16.02 8.10
C GLU A 183 -5.61 -16.61 6.95
N ARG A 184 -5.26 -17.82 6.53
CA ARG A 184 -6.01 -18.51 5.49
C ARG A 184 -7.23 -19.20 6.08
N ILE A 185 -8.35 -19.10 5.38
CA ILE A 185 -9.57 -19.87 5.69
C ILE A 185 -9.50 -21.20 4.94
N GLY A 186 -9.46 -22.31 5.68
CA GLY A 186 -9.48 -23.65 5.10
C GLY A 186 -10.88 -24.18 4.86
N PHE A 187 -11.06 -24.94 3.78
CA PHE A 187 -12.26 -25.72 3.49
C PHE A 187 -11.89 -26.92 2.57
N PRO A 188 -12.47 -28.13 2.76
CA PRO A 188 -13.46 -28.50 3.78
C PRO A 188 -12.89 -28.62 5.19
N GLU A 189 -11.56 -28.77 5.31
CA GLU A 189 -10.86 -28.83 6.59
C GLU A 189 -10.31 -27.45 6.96
N PRO A 190 -10.22 -27.12 8.26
CA PRO A 190 -9.53 -25.92 8.72
C PRO A 190 -8.10 -25.86 8.20
N TYR A 191 -7.64 -24.65 7.91
CA TYR A 191 -6.26 -24.42 7.55
C TYR A 191 -5.37 -24.47 8.80
N ILE A 192 -4.18 -25.03 8.66
CA ILE A 192 -3.12 -24.98 9.66
C ILE A 192 -1.86 -24.53 8.92
N SER A 193 -1.25 -23.44 9.37
CA SER A 193 -0.05 -22.91 8.76
C SER A 193 1.15 -23.85 8.93
N GLN A 194 2.14 -23.74 8.04
CA GLN A 194 3.38 -24.49 8.17
C GLN A 194 4.13 -24.15 9.47
N TYR A 195 4.00 -22.90 9.92
CA TYR A 195 4.52 -22.45 11.20
C TYR A 195 3.87 -23.20 12.38
N GLU A 196 2.54 -23.30 12.41
CA GLU A 196 1.81 -24.02 13.46
C GLU A 196 2.14 -25.52 13.47
N VAL A 197 2.24 -26.14 12.30
CA VAL A 197 2.67 -27.55 12.17
C VAL A 197 4.07 -27.74 12.78
N SER A 198 5.02 -26.87 12.41
CA SER A 198 6.39 -26.91 12.95
C SER A 198 6.41 -26.78 14.48
N GLN A 199 5.61 -25.85 15.03
CA GLN A 199 5.48 -25.67 16.48
C GLN A 199 4.87 -26.89 17.17
N ALA A 200 3.88 -27.55 16.56
CA ALA A 200 3.28 -28.77 17.11
C ALA A 200 4.28 -29.95 17.15
N LEU A 201 5.04 -30.16 16.06
CA LEU A 201 6.04 -31.22 15.97
C LEU A 201 7.18 -31.04 16.99
N ASN A 202 7.64 -29.80 17.18
CA ASN A 202 8.70 -29.48 18.15
C ASN A 202 8.26 -29.71 19.60
N ARG A 203 6.96 -29.49 19.92
CA ARG A 203 6.41 -29.77 21.25
C ARG A 203 6.34 -31.27 21.56
N THR A 204 6.13 -32.11 20.54
CA THR A 204 6.06 -33.57 20.71
C THR A 204 7.43 -34.25 20.78
N SER A 205 8.50 -33.52 20.47
CA SER A 205 9.88 -34.02 20.46
C SER A 205 10.65 -33.74 21.77
N ASN A 206 10.01 -33.05 22.73
CA ASN A 206 10.51 -32.78 24.09
C ASN A 206 9.66 -33.52 25.12
#